data_AF-A0A819VW46-F1
#
_entry.id   AF-A0A819VW46-F1
#
_cell.length_a   1.000
_cell.length_b   1.000
_cell.length_c   1.000
_cell.angle_alpha   90.00
_cell.angle_beta   90.00
_cell.angle_gamma   90.00
#
_symmetry.space_group_name_H-M   'P 1'
#
loop_
_entity.id
_entity.type
_entity.pdbx_description
1 polymer ?
#
loop_
_entity_poly.entity_id
_entity_poly.type
_entity_poly.pdbx_seq_one_letter_code
_entity_poly.pdbx_strand_id
1 'polypeptide(L)'
;MPPPTHGAEYERLCDSRNKKKDWSQWGPYLAERQWGTIREDYSDDGETWDYFTHDQARSRAYRWGEDGLLGFCDKRCRLCFAVVLWNAKDSILKERLFGLTGNEGNHGEDVKEQYFYLDSTPTHSYMKSLYKYPQQAFPYKQLVEENKRRTKEEGEFEILDT
;
A
#
# COMPACT_ATOMS: atom_id res chain seq x y z
N MET A 1 19.69 12.32 7.45
CA MET A 1 19.95 13.78 7.41
C MET A 1 19.73 14.36 8.81
N PRO A 2 20.56 15.31 9.27
CA PRO A 2 20.27 16.05 10.49
C PRO A 2 18.96 16.84 10.33
N PRO A 3 18.20 17.08 11.41
CA PRO A 3 17.00 17.89 11.35
C PRO A 3 17.33 19.30 10.84
N PRO A 4 16.45 19.93 10.04
CA PRO A 4 16.67 21.30 9.58
C PRO A 4 16.81 22.22 10.81
N THR A 5 17.70 23.21 10.73
CA THR A 5 17.97 24.17 11.81
C THR A 5 17.47 25.58 11.49
N HIS A 6 17.00 25.80 10.26
CA HIS A 6 16.41 27.06 9.77
C HIS A 6 15.46 26.78 8.59
N GLY A 7 14.62 27.77 8.24
CA GLY A 7 13.68 27.72 7.11
C GLY A 7 12.26 27.27 7.48
N ALA A 8 11.36 27.27 6.50
CA ALA A 8 9.94 27.02 6.70
C ALA A 8 9.66 25.67 7.38
N GLU A 9 10.40 24.62 7.03
CA GLU A 9 10.20 23.31 7.66
C GLU A 9 10.63 23.28 9.13
N TYR A 10 11.73 23.96 9.47
CA TYR A 10 12.15 24.12 10.86
C TYR A 10 11.08 24.86 11.67
N GLU A 11 10.51 25.93 11.12
CA GLU A 11 9.42 26.67 11.77
C GLU A 11 8.19 25.79 12.03
N ARG A 12 7.77 24.97 11.05
CA ARG A 12 6.65 24.02 11.23
C ARG A 12 6.96 22.97 12.30
N LEU A 13 8.20 22.49 12.38
CA LEU A 13 8.63 21.56 13.41
C LEU A 13 8.64 22.21 14.80
N CYS A 14 9.09 23.45 14.91
CA CYS A 14 9.01 24.25 16.14
C CYS A 14 7.55 24.49 16.56
N ASP A 15 6.67 24.83 15.62
CA ASP A 15 5.23 24.98 15.87
C ASP A 15 4.61 23.67 16.40
N SER A 16 4.97 22.53 15.81
CA SER A 16 4.50 21.21 16.24
C SER A 16 4.99 20.85 17.64
N ARG A 17 6.29 21.02 17.91
CA ARG A 17 6.89 20.74 19.23
C ARG A 17 6.29 21.60 20.33
N ASN A 18 6.03 22.87 20.03
CA ASN A 18 5.43 23.82 20.96
C ASN A 18 3.89 23.75 20.99
N LYS A 19 3.27 22.76 20.32
CA LYS A 19 1.82 22.55 20.25
C LYS A 19 1.04 23.77 19.76
N LYS A 20 1.65 24.62 18.93
CA LYS A 20 0.99 25.78 18.31
C LYS A 20 0.12 25.37 17.13
N LYS A 21 0.60 24.42 16.33
CA LYS A 21 -0.08 23.83 15.17
C LYS A 21 0.27 22.36 15.07
N ASP A 22 -0.68 21.54 14.64
CA ASP A 22 -0.45 20.11 14.44
C ASP A 22 -0.16 19.83 12.97
N TRP A 23 1.08 20.06 12.55
CA TRP A 23 1.49 19.86 11.16
C TRP A 23 1.50 18.37 10.77
N SER A 24 1.64 17.46 11.73
CA SER A 24 1.53 16.01 11.53
C SER A 24 0.10 15.48 11.61
N GLN A 25 -0.91 16.35 11.62
CA GLN A 25 -2.30 15.90 11.69
C GLN A 25 -2.67 15.05 10.49
N TRP A 26 -2.07 15.30 9.32
CA TRP A 26 -2.30 14.55 8.10
C TRP A 26 -1.00 14.09 7.48
N GLY A 27 -1.00 12.91 6.88
CA GLY A 27 0.19 12.32 6.28
C GLY A 27 -0.09 11.01 5.56
N PRO A 28 0.95 10.36 5.04
CA PRO A 28 0.85 9.08 4.35
C PRO A 28 0.78 7.94 5.38
N TYR A 29 -0.24 7.99 6.24
CA TYR A 29 -0.44 7.02 7.33
C TYR A 29 -1.36 5.87 6.93
N LEU A 30 -1.97 5.95 5.75
CA LEU A 30 -2.81 4.89 5.18
C LEU A 30 -1.92 3.78 4.62
N ALA A 31 -2.30 2.54 4.85
CA ALA A 31 -1.57 1.40 4.29
C ALA A 31 -1.83 1.31 2.77
N GLU A 32 -0.84 0.89 2.00
CA GLU A 32 -1.02 0.62 0.56
C GLU A 32 -1.71 -0.73 0.30
N ARG A 33 -1.66 -1.62 1.32
CA ARG A 33 -2.20 -2.99 1.32
C ARG A 33 -2.54 -3.41 2.74
N GLN A 34 -3.77 -3.85 2.99
CA GLN A 34 -4.21 -4.33 4.32
C GLN A 34 -5.08 -5.61 4.26
N TRP A 35 -5.35 -6.16 3.07
CA TRP A 35 -5.96 -7.48 2.94
C TRP A 35 -5.00 -8.60 3.40
N GLY A 36 -5.54 -9.76 3.79
CA GLY A 36 -4.78 -10.90 4.30
C GLY A 36 -4.04 -10.57 5.59
N THR A 37 -4.72 -10.05 6.62
CA THR A 37 -4.09 -9.69 7.91
C THR A 37 -4.79 -10.35 9.09
N ILE A 38 -4.03 -10.62 10.16
CA ILE A 38 -4.53 -11.22 11.41
C ILE A 38 -5.72 -10.47 12.02
N ARG A 39 -5.80 -9.15 11.82
CA ARG A 39 -6.90 -8.36 12.38
C ARG A 39 -8.20 -8.55 11.62
N GLU A 40 -8.15 -8.89 10.34
CA GLU A 40 -9.33 -9.08 9.48
C GLU A 40 -9.73 -10.55 9.33
N ASP A 41 -9.08 -11.44 10.07
CA ASP A 41 -9.37 -12.86 10.11
C ASP A 41 -10.59 -13.16 10.98
N TYR A 42 -11.57 -13.78 10.35
CA TYR A 42 -12.78 -14.31 10.98
C TYR A 42 -13.05 -15.74 10.46
N SER A 43 -12.02 -16.43 9.98
CA SER A 43 -12.08 -17.83 9.59
C SER A 43 -12.31 -18.72 10.81
N ASP A 44 -13.00 -19.85 10.61
CA ASP A 44 -13.27 -20.82 11.66
C ASP A 44 -12.05 -21.73 11.96
N ASP A 45 -11.12 -21.83 11.00
CA ASP A 45 -9.95 -22.71 11.01
C ASP A 45 -8.62 -21.98 11.32
N GLY A 46 -8.63 -20.65 11.36
CA GLY A 46 -7.43 -19.84 11.61
C GLY A 46 -6.54 -19.68 10.38
N GLU A 47 -7.07 -19.91 9.16
CA GLU A 47 -6.38 -19.67 7.89
C GLU A 47 -6.37 -18.17 7.53
N THR A 48 -5.69 -17.41 8.38
CA THR A 48 -5.69 -15.95 8.40
C THR A 48 -5.34 -15.29 7.07
N TRP A 49 -4.31 -15.81 6.40
CA TRP A 49 -3.73 -15.19 5.22
C TRP A 49 -4.59 -15.40 3.97
N ASP A 50 -5.43 -16.43 3.98
CA ASP A 50 -6.29 -16.81 2.85
C ASP A 50 -7.77 -16.41 3.08
N TYR A 51 -8.16 -16.08 4.32
CA TYR A 51 -9.52 -15.67 4.65
C TYR A 51 -9.94 -14.35 3.97
N PHE A 52 -9.12 -13.30 4.05
CA PHE A 52 -9.44 -11.99 3.50
C PHE A 52 -8.61 -11.67 2.26
N THR A 53 -9.09 -12.11 1.10
CA THR A 53 -8.34 -12.03 -0.16
C THR A 53 -8.36 -10.63 -0.78
N HIS A 54 -7.43 -10.38 -1.71
CA HIS A 54 -7.46 -9.19 -2.58
C HIS A 54 -8.78 -9.01 -3.33
N ASP A 55 -9.46 -10.10 -3.69
CA ASP A 55 -10.75 -10.02 -4.39
C ASP A 55 -11.85 -9.44 -3.48
N GLN A 56 -11.86 -9.85 -2.21
CA GLN A 56 -12.76 -9.31 -1.19
C GLN A 56 -12.42 -7.87 -0.82
N ALA A 57 -11.14 -7.50 -0.77
CA ALA A 57 -10.65 -6.17 -0.41
C ALA A 57 -11.39 -5.03 -1.13
N ARG A 58 -11.81 -5.25 -2.38
CA ARG A 58 -12.49 -4.25 -3.23
C ARG A 58 -13.95 -4.01 -2.84
N SER A 59 -14.55 -4.97 -2.13
CA SER A 59 -16.00 -5.03 -1.94
C SER A 59 -16.40 -5.30 -0.49
N ARG A 60 -15.44 -5.38 0.44
CA ARG A 60 -15.67 -5.64 1.86
C ARG A 60 -15.19 -4.44 2.67
N ALA A 61 -16.05 -3.98 3.56
CA ALA A 61 -15.68 -2.96 4.54
C ALA A 61 -14.68 -3.54 5.55
N TYR A 62 -13.58 -2.83 5.75
CA TYR A 62 -12.54 -3.16 6.72
C TYR A 62 -13.04 -2.76 8.11
N ARG A 63 -12.65 -3.53 9.14
CA ARG A 63 -13.02 -3.26 10.54
C ARG A 63 -11.90 -2.62 11.32
N TRP A 64 -10.64 -2.93 11.00
CA TRP A 64 -9.48 -2.57 11.81
C TRP A 64 -8.47 -1.65 11.11
N GLY A 65 -8.83 -1.11 9.95
CA GLY A 65 -8.08 -0.09 9.25
C GLY A 65 -8.65 0.12 7.86
N GLU A 66 -7.81 0.54 6.92
CA GLU A 66 -8.18 0.82 5.54
C GLU A 66 -6.91 0.82 4.69
N ASP A 67 -7.03 0.57 3.39
CA ASP A 67 -5.91 0.69 2.45
C ASP A 67 -6.24 1.56 1.24
N GLY A 68 -5.20 2.02 0.56
CA GLY A 68 -5.36 2.85 -0.62
C GLY A 68 -4.04 3.19 -1.29
N LEU A 69 -4.05 3.21 -2.62
CA LEU A 69 -2.90 3.51 -3.45
C LEU A 69 -2.47 4.97 -3.25
N LEU A 70 -1.22 5.15 -2.83
CA LEU A 70 -0.63 6.43 -2.48
C LEU A 70 -1.51 7.20 -1.48
N GLY A 71 -1.94 6.46 -0.47
CA GLY A 71 -2.95 6.87 0.49
C GLY A 71 -2.50 7.99 1.43
N PHE A 72 -3.44 8.85 1.80
CA PHE A 72 -3.25 9.95 2.74
C PHE A 72 -4.44 10.01 3.69
N CYS A 73 -4.17 10.10 5.00
CA CYS A 73 -5.22 10.19 6.00
C CYS A 73 -4.80 11.06 7.18
N ASP A 74 -5.76 11.37 8.05
CA ASP A 74 -5.43 11.96 9.33
C ASP A 74 -4.70 10.95 10.21
N LYS A 75 -3.92 11.39 11.20
CA LYS A 75 -3.11 10.51 12.07
C LYS A 75 -3.88 9.45 12.86
N ARG A 76 -5.22 9.47 12.84
CA ARG A 76 -6.10 8.47 13.45
C ARG A 76 -6.83 7.61 12.41
N CYS A 77 -6.52 7.75 11.12
CA CYS A 77 -7.12 7.02 10.01
C CYS A 77 -8.66 7.09 10.02
N ARG A 78 -9.23 8.26 10.32
CA ARG A 78 -10.69 8.51 10.38
C ARG A 78 -11.22 8.99 9.03
N LEU A 79 -10.43 9.77 8.32
CA LEU A 79 -10.72 10.19 6.95
C LEU A 79 -9.54 9.81 6.06
N CYS A 80 -9.84 8.96 5.07
CA CYS A 80 -8.86 8.38 4.17
C CYS A 80 -9.11 8.88 2.75
N PHE A 81 -8.03 9.23 2.07
CA PHE A 81 -8.00 9.59 0.66
C PHE A 81 -6.98 8.69 -0.04
N ALA A 82 -7.30 8.28 -1.26
CA ALA A 82 -6.43 7.46 -2.08
C ALA A 82 -6.57 7.86 -3.55
N VAL A 83 -5.54 7.55 -4.34
CA VAL A 83 -5.58 7.70 -5.79
C VAL A 83 -6.21 6.43 -6.37
N VAL A 84 -7.18 6.60 -7.25
CA VAL A 84 -7.80 5.48 -7.97
C VAL A 84 -7.61 5.70 -9.47
N LEU A 85 -7.08 4.69 -10.15
CA LEU A 85 -6.78 4.73 -11.58
C LEU A 85 -7.55 3.65 -12.33
N TRP A 86 -7.83 3.90 -13.61
CA TRP A 86 -8.38 2.89 -14.51
C TRP A 86 -7.84 3.12 -15.93
N ASN A 87 -7.27 2.07 -16.51
CA ASN A 87 -6.67 2.06 -17.85
C ASN A 87 -7.68 1.63 -18.93
N ALA A 88 -8.97 1.51 -18.56
CA ALA A 88 -10.06 1.02 -19.40
C ALA A 88 -9.94 -0.45 -19.87
N LYS A 89 -8.95 -1.19 -19.39
CA LYS A 89 -8.67 -2.59 -19.74
C LYS A 89 -8.80 -3.53 -18.56
N ASP A 90 -8.48 -3.06 -17.37
CA ASP A 90 -8.65 -3.83 -16.14
C ASP A 90 -10.12 -4.02 -15.82
N SER A 91 -10.42 -5.21 -15.30
CA SER A 91 -11.75 -5.57 -14.79
C SER A 91 -12.09 -4.87 -13.46
N ILE A 92 -11.10 -4.25 -12.82
CA ILE A 92 -11.22 -3.55 -11.55
C ILE A 92 -10.49 -2.21 -11.58
N LEU A 93 -10.88 -1.33 -10.65
CA LEU A 93 -10.17 -0.09 -10.40
C LEU A 93 -8.84 -0.40 -9.69
N LYS A 94 -7.79 0.33 -10.10
CA LYS A 94 -6.50 0.29 -9.42
C LYS A 94 -6.54 1.25 -8.23
N GLU A 95 -6.92 0.71 -7.08
CA GLU A 95 -7.14 1.47 -5.84
C GLU A 95 -6.20 1.10 -4.69
N ARG A 96 -5.41 0.01 -4.81
CA ARG A 96 -4.45 -0.48 -3.81
C ARG A 96 -3.36 -1.30 -4.47
N LEU A 97 -2.22 -1.50 -3.80
CA LEU A 97 -1.15 -2.35 -4.35
C LEU A 97 -1.58 -3.82 -4.42
N PHE A 98 -1.19 -4.49 -5.49
CA PHE A 98 -1.40 -5.94 -5.65
C PHE A 98 -0.15 -6.70 -5.20
N GLY A 99 -0.37 -7.84 -4.56
CA GLY A 99 0.70 -8.73 -4.14
C GLY A 99 0.18 -10.14 -3.90
N LEU A 100 1.07 -11.01 -3.50
CA LEU A 100 0.86 -12.42 -3.21
C LEU A 100 0.79 -12.63 -1.69
N THR A 101 0.02 -13.63 -1.23
CA THR A 101 0.19 -14.13 0.14
C THR A 101 1.43 -15.02 0.24
N GLY A 102 1.81 -15.39 1.46
CA GLY A 102 2.92 -16.32 1.68
C GLY A 102 2.74 -17.70 1.03
N ASN A 103 1.49 -18.13 0.81
CA ASN A 103 1.16 -19.39 0.12
C ASN A 103 1.16 -19.24 -1.41
N GLU A 104 1.19 -18.01 -1.92
CA GLU A 104 1.16 -17.71 -3.35
C GLU A 104 2.54 -17.39 -3.93
N GLY A 105 3.44 -16.81 -3.14
CA GLY A 105 4.82 -16.52 -3.54
C GLY A 105 5.79 -17.64 -3.19
N ASN A 106 6.75 -17.91 -4.07
CA ASN A 106 7.80 -18.91 -3.84
C ASN A 106 8.81 -18.48 -2.76
N HIS A 107 8.97 -17.17 -2.52
CA HIS A 107 9.78 -16.58 -1.45
C HIS A 107 8.96 -15.84 -0.37
N GLY A 108 7.64 -16.09 -0.31
CA GLY A 108 6.75 -15.54 0.71
C GLY A 108 5.82 -14.45 0.17
N GLU A 109 5.39 -13.55 1.07
CA GLU A 109 4.56 -12.39 0.68
C GLU A 109 5.37 -11.45 -0.21
N ASP A 110 4.76 -11.02 -1.32
CA ASP A 110 5.47 -10.23 -2.32
C ASP A 110 4.55 -9.28 -3.09
N VAL A 111 4.97 -8.02 -3.27
CA VAL A 111 4.21 -6.99 -3.99
C VAL A 111 4.62 -6.98 -5.45
N LYS A 112 3.70 -7.30 -6.35
CA LYS A 112 3.99 -7.47 -7.78
C LYS A 112 3.87 -6.18 -8.59
N GLU A 113 4.27 -5.06 -7.99
CA GLU A 113 4.11 -3.73 -8.57
C GLU A 113 5.30 -2.82 -8.30
N GLN A 114 5.51 -1.85 -9.19
CA GLN A 114 6.62 -0.92 -9.09
C GLN A 114 6.15 0.43 -8.55
N TYR A 115 6.52 0.71 -7.30
CA TYR A 115 6.23 1.96 -6.61
C TYR A 115 7.44 2.43 -5.79
N PHE A 116 7.60 3.74 -5.66
CA PHE A 116 8.75 4.36 -5.03
C PHE A 116 8.33 5.57 -4.21
N TYR A 117 8.74 5.64 -2.95
CA TYR A 117 8.68 6.86 -2.16
C TYR A 117 9.91 7.69 -2.48
N LEU A 118 9.69 8.89 -3.04
CA LEU A 118 10.78 9.72 -3.58
C LEU A 118 11.21 10.81 -2.60
N ASP A 119 10.25 11.46 -1.95
CA ASP A 119 10.55 12.54 -1.00
C ASP A 119 9.37 12.76 -0.04
N SER A 120 9.67 13.20 1.18
CA SER A 120 8.68 13.70 2.12
C SER A 120 9.35 14.60 3.14
N THR A 121 8.78 15.79 3.33
CA THR A 121 9.13 16.62 4.48
C THR A 121 8.68 15.96 5.79
N PRO A 122 9.38 16.17 6.93
CA PRO A 122 8.97 15.66 8.23
C PRO A 122 7.53 16.02 8.66
N THR A 123 7.04 17.16 8.21
CA THR A 123 5.68 17.64 8.48
C THR A 123 4.67 17.26 7.40
N HIS A 124 5.06 16.45 6.41
CA HIS A 124 4.23 16.04 5.27
C HIS A 124 3.64 17.21 4.45
N SER A 125 4.16 18.42 4.62
CA SER A 125 3.78 19.61 3.84
C SER A 125 4.10 19.47 2.34
N TYR A 126 5.05 18.58 2.02
CA TYR A 126 5.33 18.06 0.70
C TYR A 126 5.61 16.58 0.78
N MET A 127 5.07 15.83 -0.17
CA MET A 127 5.26 14.40 -0.36
C MET A 127 5.33 14.11 -1.86
N LYS A 128 6.18 13.18 -2.24
CA LYS A 128 6.35 12.74 -3.63
C LYS A 128 6.54 11.24 -3.68
N SER A 129 5.73 10.60 -4.51
CA SER A 129 5.85 9.18 -4.85
C SER A 129 5.80 8.99 -6.37
N LEU A 130 6.25 7.83 -6.82
CA LEU A 130 6.13 7.37 -8.19
C LEU A 130 5.49 5.99 -8.16
N TYR A 131 4.36 5.84 -8.85
CA TYR A 131 3.76 4.54 -9.14
C TYR A 131 3.78 4.32 -10.64
N LYS A 132 4.37 3.20 -11.08
CA LYS A 132 4.40 2.85 -12.51
C LYS A 132 3.14 2.09 -12.86
N TYR A 133 2.17 2.81 -13.41
CA TYR A 133 0.86 2.25 -13.73
C TYR A 133 0.83 1.50 -15.08
N PRO A 134 0.46 0.21 -15.10
CA PRO A 134 0.36 -0.56 -16.34
C PRO A 134 -0.74 -0.03 -17.28
N GLN A 135 -0.36 0.16 -18.55
CA GLN A 135 -1.27 0.60 -19.62
C GLN A 135 -2.02 -0.57 -20.30
N GLN A 136 -1.61 -1.80 -20.02
CA GLN A 136 -2.33 -3.03 -20.38
C GLN A 136 -3.08 -3.56 -19.16
N ALA A 137 -4.01 -4.49 -19.39
CA ALA A 137 -4.66 -5.21 -18.29
C ALA A 137 -3.58 -5.86 -17.40
N PHE A 138 -3.72 -5.67 -16.10
CA PHE A 138 -2.79 -6.15 -15.10
C PHE A 138 -2.87 -7.68 -15.01
N PRO A 139 -1.74 -8.40 -15.06
CA PRO A 139 -1.70 -9.85 -15.20
C PRO A 139 -1.87 -10.59 -13.86
N TYR A 140 -2.91 -10.25 -13.09
CA TYR A 140 -3.17 -10.80 -11.74
C TYR A 140 -3.06 -12.33 -11.67
N LYS A 141 -3.78 -13.01 -12.56
CA LYS A 141 -3.86 -14.48 -12.58
C LYS A 141 -2.52 -15.11 -12.93
N GLN A 142 -1.82 -14.58 -13.92
CA GLN A 142 -0.52 -15.10 -14.36
C GLN A 142 0.53 -14.96 -13.25
N LEU A 143 0.55 -13.82 -12.54
CA LEU A 143 1.45 -13.59 -11.42
C LEU A 143 1.22 -14.61 -10.29
N VAL A 144 -0.04 -14.89 -9.94
CA VAL A 144 -0.37 -15.90 -8.92
C VAL A 144 0.00 -17.32 -9.37
N GLU A 145 -0.40 -17.71 -10.59
CA GLU A 145 -0.21 -19.08 -11.09
C GLU A 145 1.27 -19.43 -11.30
N GLU A 146 2.07 -18.52 -11.84
CA GLU A 146 3.48 -18.77 -12.09
C GLU A 146 4.29 -18.82 -10.79
N ASN A 147 4.07 -17.88 -9.86
CA ASN A 147 4.78 -17.90 -8.57
C ASN A 147 4.42 -19.13 -7.72
N LYS A 148 3.17 -19.63 -7.77
CA LYS A 148 2.78 -20.88 -7.12
C LYS A 148 3.48 -22.12 -7.68
N ARG A 149 3.87 -22.09 -8.95
CA ARG A 149 4.54 -23.23 -9.61
C ARG A 149 6.04 -23.27 -9.35
N ARG A 150 6.65 -22.12 -9.08
CA ARG A 150 8.09 -21.99 -8.87
C ARG A 150 8.51 -22.56 -7.53
N THR A 151 9.70 -23.14 -7.50
CA THR A 151 10.32 -23.62 -6.27
C THR A 151 11.10 -22.49 -5.57
N LYS A 152 11.63 -22.78 -4.39
CA LYS A 152 12.44 -21.83 -3.61
C LYS A 152 13.81 -21.56 -4.25
N GLU A 153 14.27 -22.45 -5.12
CA GLU A 153 15.53 -22.31 -5.86
C GLU A 153 15.41 -21.41 -7.10
N GLU A 154 14.19 -21.16 -7.57
CA GLU A 154 13.90 -20.29 -8.70
C GLU A 154 13.68 -18.84 -8.23
N GLY A 155 13.94 -17.87 -9.12
CA GLY A 155 13.64 -16.46 -8.83
C GLY A 155 12.14 -16.17 -8.84
N GLU A 156 11.73 -15.10 -8.18
CA GLU A 156 10.35 -14.60 -8.21
C GLU A 156 9.92 -14.25 -9.65
N PHE A 157 8.65 -14.47 -9.99
CA PHE A 157 8.09 -14.05 -11.27
C PHE A 157 7.46 -12.67 -11.12
N GLU A 158 8.02 -11.67 -11.80
CA GLU A 158 7.73 -10.27 -11.60
C GLU A 158 6.85 -9.66 -12.69
N ILE A 159 6.27 -8.50 -12.41
CA ILE A 159 5.53 -7.70 -13.39
C ILE A 159 6.38 -7.29 -14.62
N LEU A 160 7.70 -7.34 -14.50
CA LEU A 160 8.61 -7.10 -15.62
C LEU A 160 8.72 -8.30 -16.58
N ASP A 161 8.27 -9.48 -16.15
CA ASP A 161 8.30 -10.72 -16.93
C ASP A 161 7.00 -10.98 -17.71
N THR A 162 6.05 -10.03 -17.66
CA THR A 162 4.70 -10.14 -18.24
C THR A 162 4.50 -9.28 -19.49
#